data_AF-A0A958I0N3-F1
#
_entry.id   AF-A0A958I0N3-F1
#
_cell.length_a   1.000
_cell.length_b   1.000
_cell.length_c   1.000
_cell.angle_alpha   90.00
_cell.angle_beta   90.00
_cell.angle_gamma   90.00
#
_symmetry.space_group_name_H-M   'P 1'
#
loop_
_entity.id
_entity.type
_entity.pdbx_description
1 polymer ?
#
loop_
_entity_poly.entity_id
_entity_poly.type
_entity_poly.pdbx_seq_one_letter_code
_entity_poly.pdbx_strand_id
1 'polypeptide(L)'
;MLTLPMLAQDAPDAPDAGEAQFLTNVRQLIIDGKRSGEGYFSPDGQYMVFQSEREPENPFFQIYMLDFESGETWRVSPGTGKTTCAFIRPGKNEVLFGSTHMDPDAVAKQKAEIEMRESGKQRRYSWDYDEHMDIFVSDMKGGNIRQLTKARGYDAEASYSPDGKKIVFSSMRSAFENKKMSAEDQKRMEIDPAYFGEIYIMDADGSNQKRLTNTPGYDGGPFFSPDGQRIIWRRFDDEGMIADVYTMKIDGSDLQKLTSFESMSWAPYFHPTGEYVIFTTNKLGFANFELYIVDAAGKKQPVRVSFTDGFDGLPVFTPDGQNLVWTAARTADGKSQLFMGKWNHEAALAALKAAPERMEKTAGNFSGEMKKFALDHVKRVDESGMAKDTPVDFAVSPTSFSPEISEADLKGLVGYLAADQLEGRMTGSSGSKKAAEFSAAYFKGLGLQPAGENGTFFQEFPFTSGVKALPAENSLKVTAGAKSTDFALNSDFRPLGFTANDAAEGDVVFAGYGLRIPGEPGKGYDSYAGLDVKDKIVLVLRYTPEDVSMERRQELNRYAGLRYKALLARENGAKGLLVVTGPNSPNAGELVPLSFDQSLGNSGLPVASINLDVAN
;
A
#
# COMPACT_ATOMS: atom_id res chain seq x y z
N MET A 1 -4.02 -47.11 -28.65
CA MET A 1 -2.87 -46.65 -27.85
C MET A 1 -2.64 -45.20 -28.17
N LEU A 2 -3.11 -44.31 -27.29
CA LEU A 2 -2.75 -42.89 -27.27
C LEU A 2 -2.26 -42.64 -25.85
N THR A 3 -0.96 -42.45 -25.69
CA THR A 3 -0.32 -42.09 -24.42
C THR A 3 -0.43 -40.58 -24.25
N LEU A 4 -1.24 -40.14 -23.28
CA LEU A 4 -1.26 -38.76 -22.80
C LEU A 4 -0.13 -38.59 -21.76
N PRO A 5 0.61 -37.46 -21.76
CA PRO A 5 1.67 -37.24 -20.79
C PRO A 5 1.06 -36.97 -19.41
N MET A 6 1.71 -37.52 -18.40
CA MET A 6 1.47 -37.25 -16.99
C MET A 6 1.84 -35.78 -16.72
N LEU A 7 0.87 -34.93 -16.41
CA LEU A 7 1.15 -33.59 -15.88
C LEU A 7 1.64 -33.75 -14.44
N ALA A 8 2.86 -33.31 -14.19
CA ALA A 8 3.45 -33.22 -12.87
C ALA A 8 2.64 -32.25 -11.99
N GLN A 9 2.54 -32.55 -10.70
CA GLN A 9 2.04 -31.63 -9.70
C GLN A 9 2.97 -30.42 -9.60
N ASP A 10 2.48 -29.24 -9.97
CA ASP A 10 3.19 -27.99 -9.72
C ASP A 10 3.07 -27.59 -8.23
N ALA A 11 4.21 -27.18 -7.68
CA ALA A 11 4.41 -26.65 -6.34
C ALA A 11 3.70 -25.28 -6.19
N PRO A 12 3.58 -24.71 -4.97
CA PRO A 12 2.74 -23.53 -4.74
C PRO A 12 3.27 -22.33 -5.52
N ASP A 13 2.36 -21.69 -6.26
CA ASP A 13 2.47 -20.39 -6.93
C ASP A 13 3.87 -20.08 -7.50
N ALA A 14 4.11 -20.59 -8.71
CA ALA A 14 5.21 -20.09 -9.53
C ALA A 14 5.06 -18.56 -9.68
N PRO A 15 6.16 -17.78 -9.53
CA PRO A 15 6.13 -16.35 -9.77
C PRO A 15 5.52 -16.05 -11.15
N ASP A 16 4.81 -14.93 -11.28
CA ASP A 16 4.45 -14.37 -12.59
C ASP A 16 5.71 -14.42 -13.49
N ALA A 17 5.55 -14.66 -14.80
CA ALA A 17 6.68 -14.83 -15.71
C ALA A 17 7.68 -13.66 -15.66
N GLY A 18 7.22 -12.46 -15.25
CA GLY A 18 8.05 -11.29 -14.95
C GLY A 18 8.83 -11.35 -13.63
N GLU A 19 8.26 -11.92 -12.55
CA GLU A 19 8.93 -12.07 -11.25
C GLU A 19 10.01 -13.15 -11.29
N ALA A 20 9.75 -14.25 -12.00
CA ALA A 20 10.65 -15.40 -12.11
C ALA A 20 12.02 -15.06 -12.73
N GLN A 21 12.09 -13.95 -13.48
CA GLN A 21 13.33 -13.41 -14.01
C GLN A 21 14.30 -12.96 -12.89
N PHE A 22 13.76 -12.40 -11.80
CA PHE A 22 14.53 -11.79 -10.72
C PHE A 22 14.57 -12.66 -9.46
N LEU A 23 13.47 -13.35 -9.16
CA LEU A 23 13.28 -14.12 -7.94
C LEU A 23 12.89 -15.55 -8.26
N THR A 24 13.66 -16.49 -7.71
CA THR A 24 13.36 -17.93 -7.82
C THR A 24 13.49 -18.59 -6.46
N ASN A 25 12.93 -19.80 -6.32
CA ASN A 25 12.99 -20.57 -5.07
C ASN A 25 12.49 -19.75 -3.85
N VAL A 26 11.39 -19.02 -4.06
CA VAL A 26 10.75 -18.21 -3.03
C VAL A 26 10.11 -19.13 -1.99
N ARG A 27 10.38 -18.86 -0.71
CA ARG A 27 9.83 -19.60 0.42
C ARG A 27 9.58 -18.68 1.61
N GLN A 28 8.59 -19.01 2.42
CA GLN A 28 8.42 -18.38 3.73
C GLN A 28 9.61 -18.76 4.62
N LEU A 29 10.29 -17.76 5.17
CA LEU A 29 11.47 -17.94 6.02
C LEU A 29 11.06 -18.07 7.49
N ILE A 30 10.15 -17.21 7.95
CA ILE A 30 9.69 -17.18 9.34
C ILE A 30 8.27 -17.72 9.42
N ILE A 31 8.09 -18.82 10.15
CA ILE A 31 6.81 -19.55 10.24
C ILE A 31 6.07 -19.33 11.56
N ASP A 32 6.78 -19.17 12.68
CA ASP A 32 6.12 -18.95 13.97
C ASP A 32 5.73 -17.49 14.17
N GLY A 33 4.86 -17.27 15.15
CA GLY A 33 4.35 -15.94 15.47
C GLY A 33 3.12 -15.56 14.67
N LYS A 34 2.48 -14.48 15.12
CA LYS A 34 1.32 -13.89 14.44
C LYS A 34 1.74 -13.18 13.16
N ARG A 35 2.89 -12.51 13.16
CA ARG A 35 3.47 -11.83 12.00
C ARG A 35 4.96 -11.55 12.22
N SER A 36 5.68 -11.33 11.13
CA SER A 36 7.07 -10.86 11.14
C SER A 36 7.30 -9.87 10.00
N GLY A 37 8.34 -9.07 10.15
CA GLY A 37 8.84 -8.17 9.12
C GLY A 37 10.25 -7.73 9.44
N GLU A 38 10.83 -6.84 8.63
CA GLU A 38 12.17 -6.26 8.79
C GLU A 38 13.26 -7.25 9.24
N GLY A 39 14.04 -7.80 8.31
CA GLY A 39 15.15 -8.70 8.63
C GLY A 39 16.48 -8.15 8.12
N TYR A 40 17.51 -8.08 8.99
CA TYR A 40 18.84 -7.57 8.64
C TYR A 40 19.93 -8.58 9.01
N PHE A 41 20.87 -8.80 8.10
CA PHE A 41 21.89 -9.83 8.24
C PHE A 41 23.13 -9.36 9.00
N SER A 42 23.80 -10.30 9.68
CA SER A 42 25.20 -10.12 10.06
C SER A 42 26.08 -10.05 8.81
N PRO A 43 27.26 -9.40 8.85
CA PRO A 43 28.11 -9.26 7.66
C PRO A 43 28.58 -10.60 7.05
N ASP A 44 28.67 -11.66 7.85
CA ASP A 44 29.02 -13.02 7.41
C ASP A 44 27.80 -13.83 6.90
N GLY A 45 26.59 -13.28 7.03
CA GLY A 45 25.34 -13.94 6.63
C GLY A 45 24.90 -15.08 7.54
N GLN A 46 25.61 -15.34 8.65
CA GLN A 46 25.27 -16.43 9.57
C GLN A 46 23.98 -16.14 10.36
N TYR A 47 23.76 -14.88 10.71
CA TYR A 47 22.65 -14.45 11.54
C TYR A 47 21.75 -13.45 10.81
N MET A 48 20.48 -13.43 11.17
CA MET A 48 19.56 -12.34 10.84
C MET A 48 18.81 -11.89 12.07
N VAL A 49 18.87 -10.59 12.35
CA VAL A 49 18.01 -9.95 13.34
C VAL A 49 16.70 -9.53 12.67
N PHE A 50 15.56 -9.79 13.30
CA PHE A 50 14.25 -9.47 12.73
C PHE A 50 13.20 -9.16 13.80
N GLN A 51 12.09 -8.55 13.40
CA GLN A 51 10.95 -8.30 14.29
C GLN A 51 9.83 -9.33 14.11
N SER A 52 9.24 -9.76 15.22
CA SER A 52 8.07 -10.64 15.19
C SER A 52 7.13 -10.42 16.37
N GLU A 53 5.83 -10.62 16.15
CA GLU A 53 4.81 -10.66 17.20
C GLU A 53 4.58 -12.13 17.60
N ARG A 54 5.20 -12.57 18.68
CA ARG A 54 5.16 -13.97 19.12
C ARG A 54 4.79 -14.15 20.59
N GLU A 55 5.03 -13.15 21.42
CA GLU A 55 4.82 -13.25 22.87
C GLU A 55 3.33 -13.12 23.24
N PRO A 56 2.79 -14.04 24.06
CA PRO A 56 1.42 -13.92 24.57
C PRO A 56 1.18 -12.66 25.41
N GLU A 57 2.15 -12.29 26.23
CA GLU A 57 2.09 -11.17 27.19
C GLU A 57 2.43 -9.81 26.56
N ASN A 58 2.97 -9.78 25.34
CA ASN A 58 3.31 -8.55 24.64
C ASN A 58 2.70 -8.53 23.23
N PRO A 59 1.69 -7.66 22.97
CA PRO A 59 1.02 -7.60 21.68
C PRO A 59 1.81 -6.84 20.60
N PHE A 60 2.98 -6.30 20.93
CA PHE A 60 3.83 -5.54 20.02
C PHE A 60 4.99 -6.36 19.49
N PHE A 61 5.55 -5.92 18.36
CA PHE A 61 6.78 -6.50 17.81
C PHE A 61 7.89 -6.52 18.84
N GLN A 62 8.56 -7.67 18.94
CA GLN A 62 9.81 -7.90 19.67
C GLN A 62 10.91 -8.26 18.68
N ILE A 63 12.17 -8.07 19.08
CA ILE A 63 13.33 -8.34 18.22
C ILE A 63 13.89 -9.72 18.53
N TYR A 64 14.09 -10.50 17.48
CA TYR A 64 14.61 -11.86 17.52
C TYR A 64 15.85 -11.98 16.64
N MET A 65 16.69 -12.95 16.98
CA MET A 65 17.78 -13.42 16.15
C MET A 65 17.38 -14.75 15.53
N LEU A 66 17.75 -14.97 14.27
CA LEU A 66 17.76 -16.27 13.58
C LEU A 66 19.22 -16.65 13.29
N ASP A 67 19.59 -17.88 13.59
CA ASP A 67 20.83 -18.52 13.15
C ASP A 67 20.54 -19.42 11.94
N PHE A 68 21.14 -19.14 10.80
CA PHE A 68 20.91 -19.92 9.57
C PHE A 68 21.60 -21.30 9.59
N GLU A 69 22.59 -21.51 10.46
CA GLU A 69 23.25 -22.81 10.58
C GLU A 69 22.39 -23.78 11.38
N SER A 70 21.88 -23.35 12.53
CA SER A 70 21.09 -24.20 13.43
C SER A 70 19.58 -24.13 13.19
N GLY A 71 19.09 -23.04 12.60
CA GLY A 71 17.66 -22.71 12.51
C GLY A 71 17.06 -22.19 13.83
N GLU A 72 17.87 -21.99 14.87
CA GLU A 72 17.39 -21.52 16.17
C GLU A 72 16.97 -20.05 16.09
N THR A 73 15.87 -19.72 16.78
CA THR A 73 15.45 -18.34 17.00
C THR A 73 15.32 -18.00 18.48
N TRP A 74 15.82 -16.85 18.90
CA TRP A 74 15.70 -16.38 20.29
C TRP A 74 15.50 -14.86 20.34
N ARG A 75 14.87 -14.37 21.42
CA ARG A 75 14.62 -12.93 21.62
C ARG A 75 15.90 -12.22 22.06
N VAL A 76 16.15 -11.03 21.50
CA VAL A 76 17.27 -10.15 21.88
C VAL A 76 16.80 -8.81 22.48
N SER A 77 15.50 -8.50 22.36
CA SER A 77 14.87 -7.37 23.03
C SER A 77 14.42 -7.69 24.47
N PRO A 78 14.11 -6.67 25.30
CA PRO A 78 13.70 -6.85 26.69
C PRO A 78 12.44 -7.68 26.91
N GLY A 79 11.53 -7.75 25.93
CA GLY A 79 10.21 -8.39 26.08
C GLY A 79 9.09 -7.46 26.55
N THR A 80 9.43 -6.27 27.03
CA THR A 80 8.48 -5.24 27.49
C THR A 80 8.48 -4.05 26.55
N GLY A 81 7.32 -3.40 26.41
CA GLY A 81 7.16 -2.24 25.53
C GLY A 81 7.20 -2.61 24.04
N LYS A 82 7.24 -1.58 23.20
CA LYS A 82 7.37 -1.70 21.74
C LYS A 82 8.84 -1.83 21.37
N THR A 83 9.12 -2.47 20.24
CA THR A 83 10.45 -2.46 19.64
C THR A 83 10.34 -2.37 18.11
N THR A 84 11.39 -1.88 17.46
CA THR A 84 11.43 -1.73 16.00
C THR A 84 12.86 -1.60 15.48
N CYS A 85 13.03 -1.77 14.16
CA CYS A 85 14.24 -1.45 13.38
C CYS A 85 15.55 -1.87 14.04
N ALA A 86 15.78 -3.18 14.09
CA ALA A 86 17.00 -3.72 14.66
C ALA A 86 18.14 -3.82 13.64
N PHE A 87 19.39 -3.84 14.11
CA PHE A 87 20.55 -4.01 13.23
C PHE A 87 21.71 -4.69 13.96
N ILE A 88 22.46 -5.56 13.29
CA ILE A 88 23.64 -6.21 13.88
C ILE A 88 24.86 -5.35 13.61
N ARG A 89 25.64 -5.05 14.65
CA ARG A 89 26.86 -4.25 14.50
C ARG A 89 27.96 -5.03 13.79
N PRO A 90 28.53 -4.50 12.68
CA PRO A 90 29.65 -5.16 12.02
C PRO A 90 30.87 -5.34 12.93
N GLY A 91 31.40 -6.57 12.97
CA GLY A 91 32.62 -6.91 13.73
C GLY A 91 32.48 -6.90 15.25
N LYS A 92 31.26 -6.86 15.80
CA LYS A 92 30.98 -6.86 17.25
C LYS A 92 29.77 -7.73 17.57
N ASN A 93 29.74 -8.29 18.78
CA ASN A 93 28.58 -9.03 19.30
C ASN A 93 27.57 -8.05 19.91
N GLU A 94 27.00 -7.17 19.09
CA GLU A 94 26.10 -6.10 19.53
C GLU A 94 24.93 -5.96 18.56
N VAL A 95 23.71 -5.89 19.08
CA VAL A 95 22.46 -5.71 18.33
C VAL A 95 21.82 -4.40 18.74
N LEU A 96 21.57 -3.52 17.78
CA LEU A 96 20.86 -2.26 17.90
C LEU A 96 19.36 -2.48 17.71
N PHE A 97 18.53 -1.71 18.41
CA PHE A 97 17.07 -1.65 18.19
C PHE A 97 16.45 -0.42 18.87
N GLY A 98 15.32 0.05 18.34
CA GLY A 98 14.46 1.02 19.04
C GLY A 98 13.59 0.32 20.09
N SER A 99 13.37 0.92 21.25
CA SER A 99 12.46 0.37 22.26
C SER A 99 11.83 1.41 23.19
N THR A 100 10.61 1.13 23.66
CA THR A 100 9.92 1.90 24.71
C THR A 100 9.94 1.21 26.08
N HIS A 101 10.75 0.16 26.31
CA HIS A 101 10.72 -0.60 27.57
C HIS A 101 11.04 0.22 28.84
N MET A 102 11.68 1.38 28.68
CA MET A 102 11.97 2.33 29.76
C MET A 102 10.81 3.31 30.04
N ASP A 103 9.77 3.31 29.23
CA ASP A 103 8.54 4.05 29.49
C ASP A 103 7.85 3.47 30.74
N PRO A 104 7.61 4.28 31.80
CA PRO A 104 6.92 3.81 33.00
C PRO A 104 5.54 3.22 32.72
N ASP A 105 4.89 3.62 31.62
CA ASP A 105 3.57 3.15 31.20
C ASP A 105 3.65 1.98 30.21
N ALA A 106 4.84 1.44 29.87
CA ALA A 106 5.00 0.39 28.86
C ALA A 106 4.10 -0.83 29.13
N VAL A 107 4.08 -1.33 30.37
CA VAL A 107 3.27 -2.48 30.78
C VAL A 107 1.77 -2.16 30.73
N ALA A 108 1.38 -0.95 31.13
CA ALA A 108 0.00 -0.50 31.06
C ALA A 108 -0.49 -0.40 29.60
N LYS A 109 0.35 0.15 28.71
CA LYS A 109 0.09 0.25 27.26
C LYS A 109 -0.05 -1.14 26.60
N GLN A 110 0.78 -2.12 26.99
CA GLN A 110 0.64 -3.50 26.51
C GLN A 110 -0.70 -4.11 26.91
N LYS A 111 -1.08 -3.98 28.18
CA LYS A 111 -2.36 -4.48 28.69
C LYS A 111 -3.54 -3.84 27.95
N ALA A 112 -3.52 -2.51 27.79
CA ALA A 112 -4.57 -1.79 27.07
C ALA A 112 -4.69 -2.24 25.60
N GLU A 113 -3.59 -2.53 24.92
CA GLU A 113 -3.60 -3.05 23.56
C GLU A 113 -4.19 -4.47 23.48
N ILE A 114 -3.88 -5.35 24.45
CA ILE A 114 -4.49 -6.69 24.54
C ILE A 114 -6.01 -6.56 24.71
N GLU A 115 -6.46 -5.78 25.70
CA GLU A 115 -7.89 -5.56 25.96
C GLU A 115 -8.62 -4.96 24.74
N MET A 116 -7.97 -4.03 24.02
CA MET A 116 -8.51 -3.45 22.80
C MET A 116 -8.67 -4.51 21.69
N ARG A 117 -7.66 -5.35 21.46
CA ARG A 117 -7.72 -6.44 20.46
C ARG A 117 -8.77 -7.49 20.84
N GLU A 118 -8.88 -7.85 22.12
CA GLU A 118 -9.88 -8.80 22.63
C GLU A 118 -11.31 -8.27 22.50
N SER A 119 -11.51 -6.95 22.56
CA SER A 119 -12.83 -6.34 22.34
C SER A 119 -13.36 -6.48 20.91
N GLY A 120 -12.53 -6.94 19.97
CA GLY A 120 -12.88 -7.07 18.55
C GLY A 120 -12.96 -5.75 17.79
N LYS A 121 -12.72 -4.60 18.46
CA LYS A 121 -12.63 -3.30 17.80
C LYS A 121 -11.42 -3.26 16.89
N GLN A 122 -11.63 -2.94 15.62
CA GLN A 122 -10.55 -2.74 14.67
C GLN A 122 -10.22 -1.25 14.57
N ARG A 123 -8.92 -0.93 14.60
CA ARG A 123 -8.40 0.37 14.17
C ARG A 123 -7.67 0.21 12.84
N ARG A 124 -7.71 1.25 12.00
CA ARG A 124 -6.84 1.32 10.83
C ARG A 124 -5.39 1.30 11.32
N TYR A 125 -4.54 0.55 10.64
CA TYR A 125 -3.10 0.54 10.93
C TYR A 125 -2.53 1.96 10.76
N SER A 126 -1.76 2.39 11.75
CA SER A 126 -0.93 3.59 11.72
C SER A 126 0.41 3.22 12.31
N TRP A 127 1.50 3.69 11.71
CA TRP A 127 2.80 3.61 12.36
C TRP A 127 2.77 4.43 13.64
N ASP A 128 3.40 3.91 14.68
CA ASP A 128 3.32 4.44 16.04
C ASP A 128 4.64 5.13 16.38
N TYR A 129 4.67 6.44 16.17
CA TYR A 129 5.80 7.30 16.46
C TYR A 129 5.84 7.67 17.96
N ASP A 130 6.03 6.66 18.81
CA ASP A 130 5.99 6.80 20.28
C ASP A 130 7.09 7.76 20.77
N GLU A 131 6.70 8.78 21.55
CA GLU A 131 7.61 9.82 22.06
C GLU A 131 8.57 9.36 23.18
N HIS A 132 8.43 8.10 23.61
CA HIS A 132 9.34 7.44 24.54
C HIS A 132 10.22 6.38 23.85
N MET A 133 10.25 6.36 22.52
CA MET A 133 11.10 5.44 21.77
C MET A 133 12.54 5.94 21.79
N ASP A 134 13.42 5.15 22.38
CA ASP A 134 14.86 5.37 22.39
C ASP A 134 15.60 4.23 21.70
N ILE A 135 16.83 4.50 21.28
CA ILE A 135 17.73 3.52 20.68
C ILE A 135 18.54 2.84 21.79
N PHE A 136 18.55 1.52 21.75
CA PHE A 136 19.30 0.66 22.66
C PHE A 136 20.18 -0.30 21.88
N VAL A 137 21.15 -0.88 22.57
CA VAL A 137 21.84 -2.06 22.09
C VAL A 137 21.91 -3.13 23.17
N SER A 138 21.96 -4.39 22.75
CA SER A 138 22.18 -5.56 23.59
C SER A 138 23.29 -6.44 23.01
N ASP A 139 23.73 -7.45 23.75
CA ASP A 139 24.51 -8.53 23.16
C ASP A 139 23.63 -9.44 22.27
N MET A 140 24.27 -10.32 21.49
CA MET A 140 23.58 -11.21 20.55
C MET A 140 22.57 -12.17 21.20
N LYS A 141 22.56 -12.32 22.54
CA LYS A 141 21.62 -13.15 23.30
C LYS A 141 20.66 -12.32 24.16
N GLY A 142 20.62 -11.00 23.98
CA GLY A 142 19.69 -10.08 24.65
C GLY A 142 20.12 -9.61 26.03
N GLY A 143 21.35 -9.92 26.46
CA GLY A 143 21.92 -9.39 27.69
C GLY A 143 22.51 -7.99 27.53
N ASN A 144 23.00 -7.43 28.64
CA ASN A 144 23.80 -6.20 28.67
C ASN A 144 23.19 -4.99 27.95
N ILE A 145 21.87 -4.83 28.07
CA ILE A 145 21.14 -3.75 27.38
C ILE A 145 21.63 -2.38 27.86
N ARG A 146 22.08 -1.54 26.92
CA ARG A 146 22.47 -0.13 27.16
C ARG A 146 21.69 0.82 26.27
N GLN A 147 21.31 1.96 26.83
CA GLN A 147 20.62 3.04 26.14
C GLN A 147 21.62 3.96 25.43
N LEU A 148 21.35 4.32 24.16
CA LEU A 148 22.17 5.23 23.35
C LEU A 148 21.59 6.64 23.29
N THR A 149 20.27 6.76 23.20
CA THR A 149 19.55 8.03 23.14
C THR A 149 18.67 8.22 24.37
N LYS A 150 18.38 9.47 24.72
CA LYS A 150 17.55 9.83 25.89
C LYS A 150 16.63 11.01 25.59
N ALA A 151 16.51 11.37 24.32
CA ALA A 151 15.79 12.55 23.91
C ALA A 151 14.31 12.20 23.83
N ARG A 152 13.44 13.09 24.31
CA ARG A 152 12.00 12.89 24.11
C ARG A 152 11.68 12.99 22.62
N GLY A 153 10.89 12.05 22.13
CA GLY A 153 10.52 11.92 20.73
C GLY A 153 10.70 10.49 20.26
N TYR A 154 10.61 10.31 18.95
CA TYR A 154 10.79 9.03 18.31
C TYR A 154 12.23 8.89 17.80
N ASP A 155 13.11 8.24 18.57
CA ASP A 155 14.46 7.86 18.14
C ASP A 155 14.46 6.38 17.74
N ALA A 156 14.48 6.10 16.43
CA ALA A 156 14.40 4.74 15.91
C ALA A 156 14.94 4.63 14.48
N GLU A 157 14.62 3.52 13.79
CA GLU A 157 14.99 3.29 12.39
C GLU A 157 16.50 3.38 12.15
N ALA A 158 17.26 2.83 13.10
CA ALA A 158 18.69 3.04 13.19
C ALA A 158 19.48 1.91 12.51
N SER A 159 20.57 2.26 11.82
CA SER A 159 21.47 1.30 11.17
C SER A 159 22.94 1.67 11.38
N TYR A 160 23.81 0.66 11.36
CA TYR A 160 25.26 0.86 11.49
C TYR A 160 25.93 1.13 10.15
N SER A 161 27.00 1.93 10.17
CA SER A 161 27.94 2.00 9.05
C SER A 161 28.61 0.64 8.80
N PRO A 162 29.08 0.36 7.57
CA PRO A 162 29.73 -0.92 7.25
C PRO A 162 30.95 -1.24 8.15
N ASP A 163 31.63 -0.22 8.67
CA ASP A 163 32.75 -0.37 9.60
C ASP A 163 32.33 -0.42 11.09
N GLY A 164 31.03 -0.34 11.38
CA GLY A 164 30.45 -0.42 12.72
C GLY A 164 30.79 0.76 13.64
N LYS A 165 31.27 1.90 13.12
CA LYS A 165 31.68 3.06 13.92
C LYS A 165 30.62 4.15 14.04
N LYS A 166 29.71 4.26 13.07
CA LYS A 166 28.65 5.26 13.04
C LYS A 166 27.28 4.61 13.05
N ILE A 167 26.30 5.33 13.56
CA ILE A 167 24.88 4.98 13.49
C ILE A 167 24.15 6.14 12.80
N VAL A 168 23.33 5.83 11.81
CA VAL A 168 22.35 6.77 11.23
C VAL A 168 20.96 6.35 11.70
N PHE A 169 20.09 7.31 12.02
CA PHE A 169 18.78 7.03 12.61
C PHE A 169 17.78 8.16 12.33
N SER A 170 16.50 7.88 12.55
CA SER A 170 15.42 8.86 12.47
C SER A 170 15.12 9.41 13.86
N SER A 171 14.91 10.71 13.97
CA SER A 171 14.61 11.38 15.24
C SER A 171 13.57 12.49 15.08
N MET A 172 12.65 12.58 16.04
CA MET A 172 11.72 13.71 16.17
C MET A 172 12.12 14.69 17.27
N ARG A 173 13.28 14.50 17.91
CA ARG A 173 13.68 15.25 19.11
C ARG A 173 13.63 16.77 18.95
N SER A 174 13.92 17.28 17.74
CA SER A 174 13.95 18.72 17.50
C SER A 174 12.59 19.36 17.71
N ALA A 175 11.50 18.64 17.47
CA ALA A 175 10.15 19.14 17.72
C ALA A 175 9.83 19.26 19.21
N PHE A 176 10.34 18.33 20.02
CA PHE A 176 10.10 18.30 21.47
C PHE A 176 11.05 19.24 22.25
N GLU A 177 12.24 19.50 21.72
CA GLU A 177 13.22 20.40 22.33
C GLU A 177 12.98 21.88 21.97
N ASN A 178 12.36 22.16 20.81
CA ASN A 178 12.18 23.53 20.32
C ASN A 178 11.08 24.28 21.09
N LYS A 179 11.49 25.03 22.12
CA LYS A 179 10.61 25.90 22.91
C LYS A 179 10.06 27.13 22.17
N LYS A 180 10.41 27.33 20.89
CA LYS A 180 10.02 28.48 20.05
C LYS A 180 9.52 28.03 18.67
N MET A 181 8.64 27.03 18.63
CA MET A 181 7.90 26.68 17.41
C MET A 181 6.96 27.82 16.98
N SER A 182 6.78 28.00 15.67
CA SER A 182 5.75 28.90 15.13
C SER A 182 4.35 28.43 15.55
N ALA A 183 3.33 29.30 15.46
CA ALA A 183 1.96 28.89 15.79
C ALA A 183 1.46 27.79 14.84
N GLU A 184 1.89 27.85 13.58
CA GLU A 184 1.63 26.86 12.55
C GLU A 184 2.28 25.52 12.90
N ASP A 185 3.55 25.51 13.29
CA ASP A 185 4.27 24.28 13.66
C ASP A 185 3.71 23.68 14.96
N GLN A 186 3.30 24.50 15.94
CA GLN A 186 2.64 24.02 17.15
C GLN A 186 1.35 23.29 16.82
N LYS A 187 0.52 23.88 15.95
CA LYS A 187 -0.71 23.23 15.47
C LYS A 187 -0.41 21.97 14.67
N ARG A 188 0.65 21.96 13.86
CA ARG A 188 1.07 20.77 13.12
C ARG A 188 1.52 19.66 14.07
N MET A 189 2.26 19.99 15.12
CA MET A 189 2.71 19.04 16.15
C MET A 189 1.53 18.38 16.88
N GLU A 190 0.44 19.09 17.09
CA GLU A 190 -0.78 18.52 17.70
C GLU A 190 -1.50 17.52 16.78
N ILE A 191 -1.36 17.66 15.46
CA ILE A 191 -2.08 16.86 14.46
C ILE A 191 -1.23 15.68 13.97
N ASP A 192 0.03 15.96 13.65
CA ASP A 192 0.97 15.03 13.06
C ASP A 192 2.40 15.36 13.53
N PRO A 193 2.81 14.84 14.71
CA PRO A 193 4.18 14.96 15.19
C PRO A 193 5.21 14.38 14.21
N ALA A 194 4.81 13.42 13.38
CA ALA A 194 5.73 12.76 12.47
C ALA A 194 6.25 13.69 11.38
N TYR A 195 5.51 14.74 11.05
CA TYR A 195 5.97 15.79 10.16
C TYR A 195 7.38 16.35 10.49
N PHE A 196 7.84 16.24 11.74
CA PHE A 196 9.15 16.74 12.19
C PHE A 196 10.23 15.65 12.32
N GLY A 197 10.02 14.46 11.73
CA GLY A 197 11.01 13.39 11.72
C GLY A 197 12.18 13.72 10.79
N GLU A 198 13.39 13.52 11.27
CA GLU A 198 14.61 13.95 10.59
C GLU A 198 15.72 12.90 10.70
N ILE A 199 16.66 12.90 9.75
CA ILE A 199 17.82 12.02 9.77
C ILE A 199 18.93 12.61 10.66
N TYR A 200 19.43 11.76 11.56
CA TYR A 200 20.56 12.04 12.43
C TYR A 200 21.67 11.00 12.24
N ILE A 201 22.89 11.39 12.58
CA ILE A 201 24.05 10.51 12.64
C ILE A 201 24.76 10.67 13.99
N MET A 202 25.32 9.59 14.53
CA MET A 202 26.08 9.57 15.78
C MET A 202 27.23 8.56 15.75
N ASP A 203 28.13 8.62 16.73
CA ASP A 203 29.08 7.54 16.99
C ASP A 203 28.37 6.31 17.55
N ALA A 204 28.96 5.12 17.33
CA ALA A 204 28.40 3.84 17.77
C ALA A 204 28.23 3.71 19.29
N ASP A 205 28.88 4.57 20.07
CA ASP A 205 28.70 4.66 21.53
C ASP A 205 27.53 5.56 21.96
N GLY A 206 26.91 6.29 21.02
CA GLY A 206 25.82 7.23 21.26
C GLY A 206 26.26 8.71 21.35
N SER A 207 27.56 9.00 21.27
CA SER A 207 28.08 10.37 21.32
C SER A 207 28.05 11.08 19.95
N ASN A 208 28.35 12.39 19.95
CA ASN A 208 28.48 13.20 18.73
C ASN A 208 27.26 13.17 17.80
N GLN A 209 26.06 13.22 18.37
CA GLN A 209 24.81 13.20 17.61
C GLN A 209 24.64 14.49 16.80
N LYS A 210 24.42 14.37 15.49
CA LYS A 210 24.30 15.47 14.53
C LYS A 210 23.07 15.28 13.64
N ARG A 211 22.24 16.31 13.50
CA ARG A 211 21.14 16.36 12.54
C ARG A 211 21.68 16.58 11.12
N LEU A 212 21.19 15.81 10.15
CA LEU A 212 21.61 15.87 8.75
C LEU A 212 20.56 16.51 7.84
N THR A 213 19.27 16.38 8.16
CA THR A 213 18.16 16.95 7.40
C THR A 213 17.41 17.99 8.22
N ASN A 214 16.77 18.95 7.56
CA ASN A 214 15.94 19.97 8.20
C ASN A 214 14.94 20.51 7.17
N THR A 215 14.10 19.62 6.68
CA THR A 215 13.14 19.93 5.62
C THR A 215 11.73 19.59 6.10
N PRO A 216 10.71 20.36 5.70
CA PRO A 216 9.31 19.97 5.86
C PRO A 216 9.04 18.52 5.42
N GLY A 217 8.22 17.81 6.18
CA GLY A 217 7.88 16.42 5.94
C GLY A 217 8.75 15.42 6.72
N TYR A 218 8.24 14.21 6.89
CA TYR A 218 8.95 13.15 7.61
C TYR A 218 10.10 12.58 6.77
N ASP A 219 11.31 12.63 7.32
CA ASP A 219 12.46 11.87 6.84
C ASP A 219 12.71 10.66 7.76
N GLY A 220 12.83 9.46 7.18
CA GLY A 220 13.18 8.28 7.99
C GLY A 220 13.61 7.03 7.24
N GLY A 221 13.90 5.98 8.00
CA GLY A 221 14.44 4.70 7.52
C GLY A 221 15.81 4.81 6.87
N PRO A 222 16.81 5.47 7.49
CA PRO A 222 18.11 5.65 6.87
C PRO A 222 18.99 4.39 6.92
N PHE A 223 19.68 4.13 5.82
CA PHE A 223 20.74 3.12 5.71
C PHE A 223 22.01 3.71 5.12
N PHE A 224 23.16 3.13 5.47
CA PHE A 224 24.42 3.44 4.79
C PHE A 224 24.54 2.70 3.46
N SER A 225 25.26 3.29 2.50
CA SER A 225 25.74 2.56 1.33
C SER A 225 26.80 1.51 1.72
N PRO A 226 27.01 0.46 0.90
CA PRO A 226 27.98 -0.61 1.22
C PRO A 226 29.42 -0.12 1.41
N ASP A 227 29.79 0.99 0.76
CA ASP A 227 31.09 1.65 0.90
C ASP A 227 31.16 2.63 2.09
N GLY A 228 30.05 2.85 2.79
CA GLY A 228 29.93 3.75 3.93
C GLY A 228 30.00 5.24 3.60
N GLN A 229 29.98 5.63 2.32
CA GLN A 229 30.15 7.03 1.90
C GLN A 229 28.84 7.81 1.83
N ARG A 230 27.71 7.10 1.72
CA ARG A 230 26.39 7.69 1.55
C ARG A 230 25.38 7.14 2.54
N ILE A 231 24.31 7.91 2.70
CA ILE A 231 23.09 7.57 3.42
C ILE A 231 21.95 7.54 2.39
N ILE A 232 21.01 6.61 2.53
CA ILE A 232 19.78 6.50 1.76
C ILE A 232 18.58 6.46 2.69
N TRP A 233 17.46 7.11 2.38
CA TRP A 233 16.27 7.16 3.24
C TRP A 233 15.01 7.48 2.43
N ARG A 234 13.84 7.40 3.08
CA ARG A 234 12.56 7.89 2.54
C ARG A 234 12.30 9.32 3.03
N ARG A 235 11.84 10.19 2.15
CA ARG A 235 11.40 11.55 2.47
C ARG A 235 9.97 11.74 2.02
N PHE A 236 9.11 12.18 2.93
CA PHE A 236 7.76 12.63 2.62
C PHE A 236 7.76 14.08 2.13
N ASP A 237 6.78 14.41 1.30
CA ASP A 237 6.45 15.81 1.00
C ASP A 237 5.80 16.51 2.21
N ASP A 238 5.67 17.83 2.13
CA ASP A 238 5.10 18.68 3.17
C ASP A 238 3.66 18.24 3.54
N GLU A 239 2.91 17.72 2.57
CA GLU A 239 1.56 17.20 2.74
C GLU A 239 1.51 15.81 3.40
N GLY A 240 2.60 15.05 3.40
CA GLY A 240 2.67 13.68 3.94
C GLY A 240 2.04 12.61 3.06
N MET A 241 1.80 12.91 1.78
CA MET A 241 1.05 12.07 0.84
C MET A 241 1.95 11.27 -0.09
N ILE A 242 3.09 11.84 -0.47
CA ILE A 242 4.06 11.24 -1.38
C ILE A 242 5.35 11.01 -0.61
N ALA A 243 5.99 9.86 -0.84
CA ALA A 243 7.31 9.59 -0.32
C ALA A 243 8.25 9.22 -1.46
N ASP A 244 9.44 9.79 -1.46
CA ASP A 244 10.49 9.47 -2.42
C ASP A 244 11.77 9.02 -1.72
N VAL A 245 12.58 8.24 -2.42
CA VAL A 245 13.88 7.79 -1.95
C VAL A 245 14.93 8.85 -2.26
N TYR A 246 15.71 9.23 -1.26
CA TYR A 246 16.82 10.18 -1.38
C TYR A 246 18.12 9.57 -0.89
N THR A 247 19.22 10.14 -1.35
CA THR A 247 20.57 9.82 -0.89
C THR A 247 21.42 11.08 -0.70
N MET A 248 22.40 11.03 0.21
CA MET A 248 23.36 12.11 0.48
C MET A 248 24.67 11.52 0.97
N LYS A 249 25.74 12.31 0.98
CA LYS A 249 26.99 11.97 1.70
C LYS A 249 26.78 11.99 3.20
N ILE A 250 27.60 11.25 3.95
CA ILE A 250 27.52 11.17 5.42
C ILE A 250 27.67 12.50 6.17
N ASP A 251 28.18 13.55 5.50
CA ASP A 251 28.28 14.89 6.05
C ASP A 251 27.03 15.75 5.85
N GLY A 252 26.08 15.28 5.04
CA GLY A 252 24.82 15.94 4.64
C GLY A 252 24.87 16.58 3.25
N SER A 253 26.01 16.56 2.55
CA SER A 253 26.15 17.16 1.21
C SER A 253 25.75 16.22 0.08
N ASP A 254 25.67 16.74 -1.16
CA ASP A 254 25.39 15.94 -2.37
C ASP A 254 24.06 15.16 -2.30
N LEU A 255 23.01 15.87 -1.88
CA LEU A 255 21.63 15.38 -1.83
C LEU A 255 21.12 15.05 -3.24
N GLN A 256 20.59 13.84 -3.42
CA GLN A 256 20.06 13.35 -4.69
C GLN A 256 18.74 12.61 -4.48
N LYS A 257 17.79 12.80 -5.40
CA LYS A 257 16.47 12.17 -5.40
C LYS A 257 16.46 10.98 -6.36
N LEU A 258 16.25 9.76 -5.85
CA LEU A 258 16.31 8.53 -6.65
C LEU A 258 14.96 8.12 -7.28
N THR A 259 13.83 8.49 -6.67
CA THR A 259 12.49 8.18 -7.20
C THR A 259 11.66 9.43 -7.43
N SER A 260 10.59 9.33 -8.24
CA SER A 260 9.58 10.39 -8.40
C SER A 260 8.30 9.79 -8.97
N PHE A 261 7.65 8.92 -8.19
CA PHE A 261 6.47 8.19 -8.66
C PHE A 261 5.14 8.88 -8.41
N GLU A 262 5.13 10.01 -7.69
CA GLU A 262 3.90 10.66 -7.22
C GLU A 262 3.04 9.70 -6.37
N SER A 263 3.73 8.73 -5.76
CA SER A 263 3.21 7.68 -4.88
C SER A 263 4.25 7.44 -3.78
N MET A 264 3.94 6.60 -2.79
CA MET A 264 4.88 6.29 -1.71
C MET A 264 5.97 5.36 -2.21
N SER A 265 7.22 5.75 -2.04
CA SER A 265 8.43 4.95 -2.21
C SER A 265 9.19 4.93 -0.89
N TRP A 266 9.41 3.74 -0.33
CA TRP A 266 9.93 3.60 1.04
C TRP A 266 10.71 2.30 1.24
N ALA A 267 11.33 2.17 2.42
CA ALA A 267 12.23 1.09 2.79
C ALA A 267 13.32 0.78 1.73
N PRO A 268 14.13 1.78 1.35
CA PRO A 268 15.20 1.57 0.37
C PRO A 268 16.36 0.80 0.99
N TYR A 269 16.98 -0.09 0.20
CA TYR A 269 18.16 -0.84 0.61
C TYR A 269 19.12 -1.02 -0.56
N PHE A 270 20.42 -0.86 -0.32
CA PHE A 270 21.42 -1.05 -1.37
C PHE A 270 21.66 -2.54 -1.63
N HIS A 271 21.89 -2.89 -2.89
CA HIS A 271 22.56 -4.15 -3.21
C HIS A 271 24.02 -4.10 -2.70
N PRO A 272 24.62 -5.20 -2.20
CA PRO A 272 25.99 -5.20 -1.68
C PRO A 272 27.06 -4.70 -2.65
N THR A 273 26.83 -4.78 -3.97
CA THR A 273 27.74 -4.22 -4.98
C THR A 273 27.72 -2.69 -5.05
N GLY A 274 26.69 -2.04 -4.49
CA GLY A 274 26.51 -0.59 -4.53
C GLY A 274 26.00 -0.05 -5.88
N GLU A 275 25.71 -0.90 -6.86
CA GLU A 275 25.32 -0.48 -8.20
C GLU A 275 23.86 -0.02 -8.32
N TYR A 276 22.99 -0.52 -7.44
CA TYR A 276 21.58 -0.20 -7.42
C TYR A 276 20.96 -0.34 -6.03
N VAL A 277 19.73 0.15 -5.93
CA VAL A 277 18.89 0.16 -4.73
C VAL A 277 17.63 -0.61 -5.04
N ILE A 278 17.14 -1.40 -4.08
CA ILE A 278 15.78 -1.95 -4.07
C ILE A 278 14.92 -1.15 -3.09
N PHE A 279 13.65 -0.94 -3.40
CA PHE A 279 12.71 -0.21 -2.55
C PHE A 279 11.28 -0.71 -2.76
N THR A 280 10.39 -0.31 -1.86
CA THR A 280 8.97 -0.66 -1.91
C THR A 280 8.16 0.52 -2.42
N THR A 281 7.16 0.31 -3.29
CA THR A 281 6.23 1.38 -3.67
C THR A 281 4.79 0.92 -3.87
N ASN A 282 3.84 1.82 -3.60
CA ASN A 282 2.42 1.63 -3.88
C ASN A 282 1.96 2.23 -5.22
N LYS A 283 2.89 2.36 -6.18
CA LYS A 283 2.65 2.93 -7.52
C LYS A 283 1.44 2.33 -8.23
N LEU A 284 1.12 1.05 -7.97
CA LEU A 284 0.02 0.32 -8.62
C LEU A 284 -1.29 0.35 -7.83
N GLY A 285 -1.35 1.06 -6.70
CA GLY A 285 -2.57 1.28 -5.94
C GLY A 285 -2.33 1.36 -4.43
N PHE A 286 -3.20 2.08 -3.71
CA PHE A 286 -3.03 2.33 -2.27
C PHE A 286 -2.88 1.08 -1.38
N ALA A 287 -3.42 -0.06 -1.82
CA ALA A 287 -3.36 -1.33 -1.10
C ALA A 287 -2.39 -2.35 -1.73
N ASN A 288 -1.68 -1.97 -2.79
CA ASN A 288 -0.73 -2.84 -3.48
C ASN A 288 0.69 -2.28 -3.38
N PHE A 289 1.52 -2.87 -2.53
CA PHE A 289 2.92 -2.52 -2.35
C PHE A 289 3.81 -3.59 -2.94
N GLU A 290 4.74 -3.17 -3.78
CA GLU A 290 5.62 -4.07 -4.51
C GLU A 290 7.06 -3.55 -4.55
N LEU A 291 7.97 -4.44 -4.92
CA LEU A 291 9.41 -4.18 -4.96
C LEU A 291 9.84 -3.67 -6.32
N TYR A 292 10.66 -2.63 -6.31
CA TYR A 292 11.27 -2.01 -7.48
C TYR A 292 12.75 -1.80 -7.24
N ILE A 293 13.54 -1.76 -8.31
CA ILE A 293 14.97 -1.42 -8.29
C ILE A 293 15.25 -0.16 -9.11
N VAL A 294 16.26 0.61 -8.72
CA VAL A 294 16.78 1.77 -9.46
C VAL A 294 18.29 1.81 -9.35
N ASP A 295 19.00 2.28 -10.38
CA ASP A 295 20.45 2.44 -10.32
C ASP A 295 20.84 3.39 -9.18
N ALA A 296 22.02 3.19 -8.60
CA ALA A 296 22.44 3.95 -7.40
C ALA A 296 22.61 5.46 -7.66
N ALA A 297 22.73 5.87 -8.93
CA ALA A 297 22.75 7.28 -9.33
C ALA A 297 21.34 7.85 -9.60
N GLY A 298 20.30 7.03 -9.62
CA GLY A 298 18.91 7.45 -9.87
C GLY A 298 18.66 7.95 -11.28
N LYS A 299 19.52 7.57 -12.25
CA LYS A 299 19.50 8.07 -13.63
C LYS A 299 18.56 7.28 -14.53
N LYS A 300 18.23 6.06 -14.19
CA LYS A 300 17.33 5.19 -14.95
C LYS A 300 15.93 5.20 -14.34
N GLN A 301 14.93 4.93 -15.17
CA GLN A 301 13.59 4.64 -14.66
C GLN A 301 13.63 3.39 -13.77
N PRO A 302 12.98 3.40 -12.60
CA PRO A 302 12.95 2.21 -11.76
C PRO A 302 12.20 1.05 -12.41
N VAL A 303 12.66 -0.17 -12.13
CA VAL A 303 12.16 -1.43 -12.70
C VAL A 303 11.43 -2.22 -11.63
N ARG A 304 10.21 -2.69 -11.91
CA ARG A 304 9.43 -3.57 -11.05
C ARG A 304 10.07 -4.95 -10.97
N VAL A 305 10.18 -5.53 -9.78
CA VAL A 305 10.82 -6.84 -9.56
C VAL A 305 9.99 -7.82 -8.74
N SER A 306 8.89 -7.37 -8.11
CA SER A 306 7.86 -8.26 -7.57
C SER A 306 6.49 -7.99 -8.21
N PHE A 307 5.68 -9.04 -8.33
CA PHE A 307 4.44 -9.03 -9.12
C PHE A 307 3.24 -9.60 -8.37
N THR A 308 3.31 -9.64 -7.04
CA THR A 308 2.24 -10.20 -6.21
C THR A 308 1.38 -9.10 -5.61
N ASP A 309 0.07 -9.18 -5.88
CA ASP A 309 -0.90 -8.29 -5.27
C ASP A 309 -0.84 -8.34 -3.74
N GLY A 310 -0.94 -7.17 -3.12
CA GLY A 310 -1.03 -7.02 -1.67
C GLY A 310 0.18 -6.30 -1.10
N PHE A 311 1.02 -7.00 -0.35
CA PHE A 311 2.18 -6.38 0.28
C PHE A 311 3.42 -7.24 0.07
N ASP A 312 4.36 -6.74 -0.71
CA ASP A 312 5.78 -7.05 -0.65
C ASP A 312 6.52 -5.77 -0.25
N GLY A 313 7.30 -5.81 0.83
CA GLY A 313 8.05 -4.64 1.27
C GLY A 313 9.19 -4.97 2.22
N LEU A 314 9.90 -3.93 2.66
CA LEU A 314 11.06 -4.04 3.56
C LEU A 314 12.13 -5.03 3.03
N PRO A 315 12.58 -4.86 1.76
CA PRO A 315 13.55 -5.75 1.13
C PRO A 315 14.97 -5.58 1.68
N VAL A 316 15.68 -6.69 1.90
CA VAL A 316 17.08 -6.72 2.33
C VAL A 316 17.81 -7.86 1.62
N PHE A 317 18.97 -7.58 1.02
CA PHE A 317 19.81 -8.60 0.39
C PHE A 317 20.65 -9.34 1.42
N THR A 318 20.97 -10.60 1.15
CA THR A 318 22.07 -11.28 1.86
C THR A 318 23.40 -10.57 1.58
N PRO A 319 24.40 -10.65 2.47
CA PRO A 319 25.69 -9.96 2.28
C PRO A 319 26.42 -10.33 0.99
N ASP A 320 26.20 -11.53 0.46
CA ASP A 320 26.74 -12.01 -0.81
C ASP A 320 25.95 -11.53 -2.05
N GLY A 321 24.80 -10.88 -1.86
CA GLY A 321 23.91 -10.39 -2.93
C GLY A 321 23.11 -11.47 -3.65
N GLN A 322 23.20 -12.73 -3.25
CA GLN A 322 22.60 -13.86 -4.00
C GLN A 322 21.16 -14.17 -3.59
N ASN A 323 20.69 -13.64 -2.48
CA ASN A 323 19.32 -13.85 -2.01
C ASN A 323 18.70 -12.52 -1.55
N LEU A 324 17.38 -12.47 -1.63
CA LEU A 324 16.58 -11.38 -1.11
C LEU A 324 15.68 -11.92 0.00
N VAL A 325 15.62 -11.20 1.12
CA VAL A 325 14.59 -11.34 2.14
C VAL A 325 13.66 -10.14 2.08
N TRP A 326 12.37 -10.36 2.19
CA TRP A 326 11.39 -9.29 2.26
C TRP A 326 10.17 -9.71 3.09
N THR A 327 9.42 -8.73 3.54
CA THR A 327 8.15 -8.94 4.23
C THR A 327 7.05 -9.09 3.20
N ALA A 328 6.31 -10.19 3.22
CA ALA A 328 5.26 -10.48 2.26
C ALA A 328 3.95 -10.91 2.94
N ALA A 329 2.81 -10.47 2.43
CA ALA A 329 1.47 -10.93 2.85
C ALA A 329 1.00 -12.18 2.04
N ARG A 330 1.95 -12.95 1.50
CA ARG A 330 1.72 -14.13 0.65
C ARG A 330 1.28 -15.38 1.44
N THR A 331 1.14 -15.29 2.77
CA THR A 331 0.70 -16.41 3.59
C THR A 331 -0.77 -16.77 3.32
N ALA A 332 -1.16 -18.01 3.59
CA ALA A 332 -2.54 -18.46 3.41
C ALA A 332 -3.56 -17.68 4.27
N ASP A 333 -3.11 -17.10 5.40
CA ASP A 333 -3.93 -16.28 6.29
C ASP A 333 -3.81 -14.75 6.03
N GLY A 334 -3.06 -14.35 5.00
CA GLY A 334 -2.84 -12.96 4.59
C GLY A 334 -2.01 -12.12 5.57
N LYS A 335 -1.44 -12.74 6.62
CA LYS A 335 -0.56 -12.04 7.56
C LYS A 335 0.85 -11.90 7.00
N SER A 336 1.44 -10.74 7.23
CA SER A 336 2.81 -10.49 6.81
C SER A 336 3.81 -11.40 7.53
N GLN A 337 4.65 -12.06 6.76
CA GLN A 337 5.79 -12.84 7.24
C GLN A 337 7.02 -12.54 6.40
N LEU A 338 8.21 -12.87 6.90
CA LEU A 338 9.44 -12.81 6.10
C LEU A 338 9.52 -13.98 5.13
N PHE A 339 9.80 -13.66 3.87
CA PHE A 339 10.07 -14.58 2.77
C PHE A 339 11.53 -14.43 2.33
N MET A 340 12.07 -15.49 1.74
CA MET A 340 13.41 -15.49 1.15
C MET A 340 13.34 -16.12 -0.24
N GLY A 341 14.07 -15.54 -1.20
CA GLY A 341 14.20 -16.07 -2.56
C GLY A 341 15.62 -15.86 -3.10
N LYS A 342 16.01 -16.70 -4.05
CA LYS A 342 17.26 -16.51 -4.81
C LYS A 342 17.10 -15.31 -5.72
N TRP A 343 18.05 -14.39 -5.64
CA TRP A 343 18.10 -13.17 -6.41
C TRP A 343 18.97 -13.32 -7.65
N ASN A 344 18.45 -12.90 -8.80
CA ASN A 344 19.17 -12.89 -10.07
C ASN A 344 19.78 -11.50 -10.32
N HIS A 345 20.99 -11.30 -9.80
CA HIS A 345 21.72 -10.04 -9.88
C HIS A 345 22.00 -9.62 -11.33
N GLU A 346 22.40 -10.55 -12.19
CA GLU A 346 22.70 -10.27 -13.60
C GLU A 346 21.47 -9.80 -14.36
N ALA A 347 20.31 -10.41 -14.11
CA ALA A 347 19.05 -9.97 -14.71
C ALA A 347 18.63 -8.58 -14.22
N ALA A 348 18.86 -8.25 -12.94
CA ALA A 348 18.59 -6.93 -12.39
C ALA A 348 19.44 -5.85 -13.09
N LEU A 349 20.75 -6.08 -13.24
CA LEU A 349 21.66 -5.17 -13.95
C LEU A 349 21.27 -5.01 -15.43
N ALA A 350 20.92 -6.12 -16.09
CA ALA A 350 20.46 -6.07 -17.49
C ALA A 350 19.18 -5.25 -17.65
N ALA A 351 18.21 -5.42 -16.73
CA ALA A 351 16.95 -4.69 -16.75
C ALA A 351 17.17 -3.18 -16.49
N LEU A 352 18.01 -2.82 -15.52
CA LEU A 352 18.36 -1.42 -15.26
C LEU A 352 19.10 -0.77 -16.43
N LYS A 353 20.01 -1.50 -17.08
CA LYS A 353 20.71 -1.01 -18.27
C LYS A 353 19.75 -0.76 -19.43
N ALA A 354 18.76 -1.62 -19.60
CA ALA A 354 17.72 -1.50 -20.63
C ALA A 354 16.66 -0.45 -20.29
N ALA A 355 16.54 -0.06 -19.02
CA ALA A 355 15.56 0.93 -18.60
C ALA A 355 15.85 2.31 -19.25
N PRO A 356 14.79 3.07 -19.60
CA PRO A 356 14.94 4.42 -20.13
C PRO A 356 15.70 5.33 -19.15
N GLU A 357 16.40 6.33 -19.68
CA GLU A 357 16.90 7.42 -18.85
C GLU A 357 15.72 8.14 -18.19
N ARG A 358 15.90 8.47 -16.92
CA ARG A 358 15.02 9.34 -16.17
C ARG A 358 15.38 10.76 -16.55
N MET A 359 14.45 11.46 -17.20
CA MET A 359 14.61 12.90 -17.40
C MET A 359 14.54 13.55 -16.02
N GLU A 360 15.66 14.13 -15.56
CA GLU A 360 15.59 15.08 -14.46
C GLU A 360 14.66 16.20 -14.89
N LYS A 361 13.52 16.35 -14.19
CA LYS A 361 12.92 17.68 -14.08
C LYS A 361 13.96 18.51 -13.32
N THR A 362 14.87 19.17 -14.02
CA THR A 362 15.83 20.08 -13.40
C THR A 362 15.04 21.00 -12.47
N ALA A 363 15.38 20.96 -11.19
CA ALA A 363 14.96 22.00 -10.26
C ALA A 363 15.54 23.31 -10.80
N GLY A 364 14.75 24.07 -11.54
CA GLY A 364 15.13 25.41 -11.96
C GLY A 364 15.49 26.21 -10.71
N ASN A 365 16.64 26.88 -10.75
CA ASN A 365 17.13 27.77 -9.70
C ASN A 365 16.01 28.72 -9.21
N PHE A 366 15.38 28.38 -8.09
CA PHE A 366 14.69 29.35 -7.23
C PHE A 366 15.58 29.70 -6.04
N SER A 367 16.87 29.96 -6.29
CA SER A 367 17.80 30.56 -5.31
C SER A 367 17.94 32.05 -5.61
N GLY A 368 16.87 32.81 -5.36
CA GLY A 368 16.84 34.25 -5.54
C GLY A 368 15.59 34.82 -4.88
N GLU A 369 15.72 35.22 -3.61
CA GLU A 369 14.66 35.83 -2.81
C GLU A 369 13.29 35.15 -2.92
N MET A 370 13.08 34.05 -2.18
CA MET A 370 11.75 33.79 -1.62
C MET A 370 11.45 34.90 -0.60
N LYS A 371 11.17 36.11 -1.10
CA LYS A 371 10.31 37.05 -0.39
C LYS A 371 8.98 36.32 -0.28
N LYS A 372 8.75 35.79 0.91
CA LYS A 372 7.49 35.76 1.64
C LYS A 372 6.37 36.54 0.92
N PHE A 373 5.85 36.00 -0.17
CA PHE A 373 4.50 36.29 -0.61
C PHE A 373 3.67 35.23 0.05
N ALA A 374 3.35 35.54 1.31
CA ALA A 374 2.21 34.96 1.98
C ALA A 374 1.03 34.93 1.01
N LEU A 375 0.11 34.00 1.26
CA LEU A 375 -1.26 33.99 0.76
C LEU A 375 -2.07 35.28 1.12
N ASP A 376 -1.41 36.41 1.37
CA ASP A 376 -1.98 37.70 1.79
C ASP A 376 -2.67 38.45 0.65
N HIS A 377 -2.65 37.95 -0.59
CA HIS A 377 -3.36 38.59 -1.71
C HIS A 377 -4.49 37.76 -2.33
N VAL A 378 -4.79 36.57 -1.81
CA VAL A 378 -6.16 36.06 -1.93
C VAL A 378 -6.90 36.58 -0.71
N LYS A 379 -7.51 37.77 -0.85
CA LYS A 379 -8.61 38.15 0.05
C LYS A 379 -9.65 37.03 -0.01
N ARG A 380 -9.67 36.17 1.01
CA ARG A 380 -10.91 35.51 1.41
C ARG A 380 -11.90 36.64 1.68
N VAL A 381 -12.95 36.68 0.87
CA VAL A 381 -14.12 37.51 1.14
C VAL A 381 -14.66 37.04 2.49
N ASP A 382 -14.84 37.98 3.41
CA ASP A 382 -15.41 37.73 4.73
C ASP A 382 -16.93 37.48 4.65
N GLU A 383 -17.50 37.09 5.79
CA GLU A 383 -18.88 36.63 6.01
C GLU A 383 -20.00 37.67 5.74
N SER A 384 -19.77 38.68 4.90
CA SER A 384 -20.73 39.77 4.66
C SER A 384 -21.37 39.81 3.27
N GLY A 385 -20.96 38.97 2.32
CA GLY A 385 -21.63 38.79 1.03
C GLY A 385 -21.74 40.05 0.17
N MET A 386 -20.82 40.22 -0.80
CA MET A 386 -21.10 40.71 -2.17
C MET A 386 -19.79 40.77 -2.98
N ALA A 387 -19.81 40.17 -4.17
CA ALA A 387 -18.71 40.16 -5.14
C ALA A 387 -18.49 41.54 -5.78
N LYS A 388 -17.26 41.82 -6.21
CA LYS A 388 -17.04 42.69 -7.37
C LYS A 388 -16.10 42.03 -8.36
N ASP A 389 -16.66 41.80 -9.53
CA ASP A 389 -16.07 41.31 -10.75
C ASP A 389 -14.73 41.98 -11.08
N THR A 390 -13.72 41.18 -11.37
CA THR A 390 -12.71 41.58 -12.37
C THR A 390 -12.56 40.41 -13.32
N PRO A 391 -13.11 40.50 -14.54
CA PRO A 391 -12.92 39.47 -15.56
C PRO A 391 -11.44 39.46 -15.93
N VAL A 392 -10.74 38.35 -15.70
CA VAL A 392 -9.44 38.13 -16.33
C VAL A 392 -9.74 37.73 -17.77
N ASP A 393 -9.48 38.65 -18.69
CA ASP A 393 -9.67 38.44 -20.12
C ASP A 393 -8.57 37.50 -20.64
N PHE A 394 -8.86 36.21 -20.68
CA PHE A 394 -7.95 35.19 -21.22
C PHE A 394 -8.07 35.18 -22.75
N ALA A 395 -7.53 36.20 -23.40
CA ALA A 395 -7.38 36.23 -24.85
C ALA A 395 -6.38 35.14 -25.29
N VAL A 396 -6.89 33.93 -25.51
CA VAL A 396 -6.11 32.82 -26.08
C VAL A 396 -6.01 33.01 -27.59
N SER A 397 -4.93 33.61 -28.04
CA SER A 397 -4.38 33.36 -29.38
C SER A 397 -2.90 33.73 -29.39
N PRO A 398 -1.98 32.76 -29.35
CA PRO A 398 -0.60 33.05 -29.71
C PRO A 398 -0.59 33.44 -31.19
N THR A 399 -0.29 34.71 -31.47
CA THR A 399 -0.22 35.25 -32.84
C THR A 399 1.07 34.84 -33.57
N SER A 400 1.98 34.14 -32.88
CA SER A 400 3.21 33.58 -33.44
C SER A 400 3.74 32.43 -32.60
N PHE A 401 4.33 31.42 -33.24
CA PHE A 401 5.04 30.34 -32.56
C PHE A 401 6.48 30.75 -32.26
N SER A 402 6.93 30.53 -31.02
CA SER A 402 8.35 30.50 -30.65
C SER A 402 8.70 29.10 -30.13
N PRO A 403 9.90 28.57 -30.40
CA PRO A 403 10.40 27.36 -29.74
C PRO A 403 10.69 27.57 -28.24
N GLU A 404 10.67 28.82 -27.77
CA GLU A 404 10.91 29.18 -26.37
C GLU A 404 9.64 29.00 -25.54
N ILE A 405 9.76 28.36 -24.38
CA ILE A 405 8.69 28.29 -23.38
C ILE A 405 8.85 29.50 -22.45
N SER A 406 7.93 30.46 -22.51
CA SER A 406 7.99 31.64 -21.64
C SER A 406 7.27 31.41 -20.31
N GLU A 407 7.76 32.07 -19.25
CA GLU A 407 7.09 32.08 -17.94
C GLU A 407 5.66 32.65 -18.03
N ALA A 408 5.43 33.63 -18.91
CA ALA A 408 4.13 34.24 -19.13
C ALA A 408 3.12 33.24 -19.71
N ASP A 409 3.55 32.44 -20.69
CA ASP A 409 2.71 31.40 -21.29
C ASP A 409 2.35 30.30 -20.27
N LEU A 410 3.33 29.88 -19.47
CA LEU A 410 3.11 28.90 -18.39
C LEU A 410 2.14 29.43 -17.34
N LYS A 411 2.31 30.68 -16.87
CA LYS A 411 1.39 31.30 -15.92
C LYS A 411 -0.03 31.43 -16.48
N GLY A 412 -0.17 31.78 -17.76
CA GLY A 412 -1.48 31.87 -18.41
C GLY A 412 -2.18 30.52 -18.51
N LEU A 413 -1.48 29.51 -19.05
CA LEU A 413 -2.01 28.16 -19.26
C LEU A 413 -2.29 27.43 -17.94
N VAL A 414 -1.28 27.33 -17.07
CA VAL A 414 -1.40 26.63 -15.79
C VAL A 414 -2.33 27.39 -14.87
N GLY A 415 -2.27 28.72 -14.85
CA GLY A 415 -3.13 29.56 -14.02
C GLY A 415 -4.61 29.37 -14.34
N TYR A 416 -4.98 29.31 -15.63
CA TYR A 416 -6.37 29.00 -16.00
C TYR A 416 -6.75 27.56 -15.63
N LEU A 417 -5.92 26.57 -15.99
CA LEU A 417 -6.21 25.14 -15.74
C LEU A 417 -6.24 24.77 -14.25
N ALA A 418 -5.68 25.62 -13.38
CA ALA A 418 -5.71 25.49 -11.93
C ALA A 418 -6.64 26.49 -11.24
N ALA A 419 -7.37 27.34 -11.98
CA ALA A 419 -8.22 28.37 -11.39
C ALA A 419 -9.40 27.77 -10.63
N ASP A 420 -9.79 28.42 -9.53
CA ASP A 420 -10.93 28.01 -8.68
C ASP A 420 -12.24 27.81 -9.47
N GLN A 421 -12.44 28.61 -10.53
CA GLN A 421 -13.59 28.49 -11.43
C GLN A 421 -13.69 27.15 -12.17
N LEU A 422 -12.61 26.37 -12.18
CA LEU A 422 -12.56 25.02 -12.71
C LEU A 422 -12.88 23.96 -11.65
N GLU A 423 -13.11 24.31 -10.37
CA GLU A 423 -13.75 23.44 -9.35
C GLU A 423 -13.17 22.00 -9.22
N GLY A 424 -11.95 21.74 -9.71
CA GLY A 424 -11.38 20.41 -9.86
C GLY A 424 -11.82 19.62 -11.11
N ARG A 425 -11.06 18.59 -11.47
CA ARG A 425 -11.17 17.87 -12.76
C ARG A 425 -11.57 16.39 -12.60
N MET A 426 -12.45 16.10 -11.64
CA MET A 426 -13.06 14.77 -11.55
C MET A 426 -13.79 14.43 -12.86
N THR A 427 -13.71 13.18 -13.32
CA THR A 427 -14.32 12.74 -14.59
C THR A 427 -15.79 13.16 -14.67
N GLY A 428 -16.15 13.92 -15.70
CA GLY A 428 -17.51 14.42 -15.93
C GLY A 428 -17.89 15.68 -15.15
N SER A 429 -17.01 16.24 -14.31
CA SER A 429 -17.27 17.50 -13.59
C SER A 429 -17.39 18.70 -14.54
N SER A 430 -18.07 19.76 -14.10
CA SER A 430 -18.13 21.06 -14.79
C SER A 430 -16.72 21.59 -15.10
N GLY A 431 -15.83 21.47 -14.12
CA GLY A 431 -14.41 21.79 -14.23
C GLY A 431 -13.65 21.06 -15.34
N SER A 432 -13.83 19.74 -15.42
CA SER A 432 -13.20 18.91 -16.46
C SER A 432 -13.63 19.32 -17.86
N LYS A 433 -14.90 19.71 -18.04
CA LYS A 433 -15.44 20.19 -19.32
C LYS A 433 -14.85 21.54 -19.71
N LYS A 434 -14.84 22.51 -18.79
CA LYS A 434 -14.22 23.83 -19.02
C LYS A 434 -12.72 23.72 -19.38
N ALA A 435 -11.99 22.81 -18.72
CA ALA A 435 -10.58 22.54 -19.04
C ALA A 435 -10.40 21.93 -20.43
N ALA A 436 -11.27 21.00 -20.83
CA ALA A 436 -11.26 20.38 -22.16
C ALA A 436 -11.60 21.41 -23.25
N GLU A 437 -12.60 22.26 -23.02
CA GLU A 437 -12.98 23.36 -23.92
C GLU A 437 -11.86 24.37 -24.09
N PHE A 438 -11.19 24.76 -23.01
CA PHE A 438 -10.01 25.61 -23.06
C PHE A 438 -8.89 25.00 -23.89
N SER A 439 -8.61 23.71 -23.69
CA SER A 439 -7.56 22.99 -24.44
C SER A 439 -7.90 22.89 -25.94
N ALA A 440 -9.16 22.61 -26.27
CA ALA A 440 -9.64 22.59 -27.65
C ALA A 440 -9.54 23.96 -28.32
N ALA A 441 -9.92 25.04 -27.61
CA ALA A 441 -9.78 26.41 -28.10
C ALA A 441 -8.31 26.80 -28.30
N TYR A 442 -7.42 26.39 -27.39
CA TYR A 442 -5.99 26.59 -27.49
C TYR A 442 -5.41 25.88 -28.73
N PHE A 443 -5.71 24.60 -28.93
CA PHE A 443 -5.29 23.84 -30.11
C PHE A 443 -5.79 24.43 -31.43
N LYS A 444 -7.04 24.89 -31.45
CA LYS A 444 -7.60 25.60 -32.61
C LYS A 444 -6.85 26.90 -32.88
N GLY A 445 -6.50 27.65 -31.83
CA GLY A 445 -5.67 28.86 -31.93
C GLY A 445 -4.26 28.60 -32.49
N LEU A 446 -3.71 27.40 -32.22
CA LEU A 446 -2.45 26.93 -32.82
C LEU A 446 -2.62 26.37 -34.25
N GLY A 447 -3.79 26.45 -34.86
CA GLY A 447 -4.03 25.93 -36.21
C GLY A 447 -3.95 24.40 -36.34
N LEU A 448 -3.99 23.67 -35.23
CA LEU A 448 -4.07 22.21 -35.25
C LEU A 448 -5.39 21.77 -35.87
N GLN A 449 -5.36 20.64 -36.58
CA GLN A 449 -6.56 20.05 -37.16
C GLN A 449 -7.23 19.12 -36.15
N PRO A 450 -8.57 19.18 -36.00
CA PRO A 450 -9.30 18.29 -35.11
C PRO A 450 -9.24 16.84 -35.59
N ALA A 451 -9.16 15.89 -34.65
CA ALA A 451 -9.08 14.45 -34.92
C ALA A 451 -10.12 13.62 -34.15
N GLY A 452 -11.00 14.28 -33.40
CA GLY A 452 -12.10 13.67 -32.66
C GLY A 452 -13.33 13.41 -33.52
N GLU A 453 -14.39 12.93 -32.88
CA GLU A 453 -15.63 12.58 -33.57
C GLU A 453 -16.21 13.80 -34.31
N ASN A 454 -16.74 13.57 -35.53
CA ASN A 454 -17.32 14.61 -36.39
C ASN A 454 -16.41 15.81 -36.68
N GLY A 455 -15.09 15.62 -36.68
CA GLY A 455 -14.14 16.71 -36.93
C GLY A 455 -14.05 17.72 -35.78
N THR A 456 -14.26 17.25 -34.55
CA THR A 456 -14.08 18.06 -33.32
C THR A 456 -12.74 17.75 -32.65
N PHE A 457 -12.38 18.52 -31.62
CA PHE A 457 -11.22 18.22 -30.77
C PHE A 457 -11.55 17.25 -29.62
N PHE A 458 -12.76 16.70 -29.59
CA PHE A 458 -13.27 15.91 -28.48
C PHE A 458 -13.44 14.43 -28.85
N GLN A 459 -13.12 13.58 -27.88
CA GLN A 459 -13.41 12.16 -27.93
C GLN A 459 -14.27 11.83 -26.71
N GLU A 460 -15.56 11.60 -26.95
CA GLU A 460 -16.49 11.26 -25.89
C GLU A 460 -16.40 9.76 -25.57
N PHE A 461 -16.56 9.41 -24.29
CA PHE A 461 -16.67 8.03 -23.85
C PHE A 461 -17.62 7.92 -22.66
N PRO A 462 -18.42 6.85 -22.58
CA PRO A 462 -19.26 6.61 -21.42
C PRO A 462 -18.39 6.20 -20.22
N PHE A 463 -18.75 6.66 -19.03
CA PHE A 463 -18.15 6.19 -17.78
C PHE A 463 -19.22 6.01 -16.71
N THR A 464 -19.01 5.07 -15.79
CA THR A 464 -19.90 4.85 -14.66
C THR A 464 -19.45 5.70 -13.49
N SER A 465 -20.23 6.71 -13.12
CA SER A 465 -19.94 7.61 -11.99
C SER A 465 -20.36 7.04 -10.62
N GLY A 466 -21.05 5.90 -10.61
CA GLY A 466 -21.52 5.23 -9.41
C GLY A 466 -22.69 4.28 -9.69
N VAL A 467 -23.15 3.60 -8.63
CA VAL A 467 -24.30 2.68 -8.67
C VAL A 467 -25.36 3.13 -7.69
N LYS A 468 -26.62 3.04 -8.09
CA LYS A 468 -27.78 3.32 -7.24
C LYS A 468 -28.89 2.33 -7.55
N ALA A 469 -29.53 1.82 -6.51
CA ALA A 469 -30.79 1.09 -6.68
C ALA A 469 -31.91 2.12 -6.93
N LEU A 470 -32.69 1.91 -7.98
CA LEU A 470 -33.81 2.78 -8.35
C LEU A 470 -35.10 2.15 -7.82
N PRO A 471 -35.82 2.78 -6.86
CA PRO A 471 -36.99 2.17 -6.22
C PRO A 471 -38.11 1.75 -7.19
N ALA A 472 -38.31 2.48 -8.29
CA ALA A 472 -39.34 2.17 -9.28
C ALA A 472 -38.92 1.05 -10.28
N GLU A 473 -37.62 0.78 -10.39
CA GLU A 473 -37.07 -0.12 -11.42
C GLU A 473 -36.56 -1.44 -10.83
N ASN A 474 -36.63 -1.62 -9.51
CA ASN A 474 -36.18 -2.83 -8.84
C ASN A 474 -37.36 -3.48 -8.12
N SER A 475 -37.69 -4.71 -8.50
CA SER A 475 -38.74 -5.51 -7.88
C SER A 475 -38.25 -6.94 -7.69
N LEU A 476 -38.64 -7.55 -6.57
CA LEU A 476 -38.49 -8.98 -6.32
C LEU A 476 -39.84 -9.55 -5.91
N LYS A 477 -40.26 -10.62 -6.57
CA LYS A 477 -41.50 -11.35 -6.29
C LYS A 477 -41.19 -12.83 -6.20
N VAL A 478 -41.68 -13.49 -5.15
CA VAL A 478 -41.58 -14.94 -5.01
C VAL A 478 -42.99 -15.54 -4.91
N THR A 479 -43.19 -16.63 -5.65
CA THR A 479 -44.43 -17.40 -5.62
C THR A 479 -44.15 -18.77 -4.99
N ALA A 480 -44.85 -19.08 -3.90
CA ALA A 480 -44.79 -20.37 -3.23
C ALA A 480 -46.21 -20.95 -3.13
N GLY A 481 -46.48 -22.03 -3.88
CA GLY A 481 -47.83 -22.58 -4.02
C GLY A 481 -48.79 -21.55 -4.64
N ALA A 482 -49.90 -21.24 -3.95
CA ALA A 482 -50.88 -20.26 -4.41
C ALA A 482 -50.60 -18.81 -3.93
N LYS A 483 -49.56 -18.61 -3.12
CA LYS A 483 -49.24 -17.29 -2.53
C LYS A 483 -48.11 -16.63 -3.30
N SER A 484 -48.37 -15.43 -3.81
CA SER A 484 -47.37 -14.54 -4.40
C SER A 484 -47.10 -13.39 -3.42
N THR A 485 -45.82 -13.14 -3.13
CA THR A 485 -45.39 -12.06 -2.21
C THR A 485 -44.41 -11.13 -2.93
N ASP A 486 -44.67 -9.83 -2.86
CA ASP A 486 -43.75 -8.78 -3.29
C ASP A 486 -42.85 -8.35 -2.12
N PHE A 487 -41.58 -8.13 -2.40
CA PHE A 487 -40.57 -7.80 -1.39
C PHE A 487 -40.08 -6.36 -1.51
N ALA A 488 -39.82 -5.73 -0.38
CA ALA A 488 -39.41 -4.34 -0.29
C ALA A 488 -37.90 -4.17 -0.57
N LEU A 489 -37.58 -3.27 -1.49
CA LEU A 489 -36.19 -2.88 -1.79
C LEU A 489 -35.51 -2.28 -0.54
N ASN A 490 -34.25 -2.65 -0.31
CA ASN A 490 -33.39 -2.27 0.81
C ASN A 490 -33.78 -2.80 2.21
N SER A 491 -34.95 -3.42 2.37
CA SER A 491 -35.37 -4.17 3.57
C SER A 491 -35.26 -5.67 3.36
N ASP A 492 -35.87 -6.14 2.28
CA ASP A 492 -36.07 -7.56 2.00
C ASP A 492 -35.05 -8.06 0.97
N PHE A 493 -34.77 -7.22 -0.03
CA PHE A 493 -33.75 -7.49 -1.03
C PHE A 493 -32.98 -6.25 -1.46
N ARG A 494 -31.78 -6.43 -1.99
CA ARG A 494 -30.97 -5.36 -2.58
C ARG A 494 -30.17 -5.87 -3.79
N PRO A 495 -30.22 -5.22 -4.96
CA PRO A 495 -29.37 -5.55 -6.09
C PRO A 495 -27.88 -5.39 -5.73
N LEU A 496 -27.01 -6.23 -6.27
CA LEU A 496 -25.56 -6.06 -6.11
C LEU A 496 -25.02 -5.05 -7.13
N GLY A 497 -23.95 -4.32 -6.79
CA GLY A 497 -23.42 -3.23 -7.62
C GLY A 497 -22.96 -3.64 -9.03
N PHE A 498 -22.73 -4.94 -9.25
CA PHE A 498 -22.35 -5.49 -10.54
C PHE A 498 -23.48 -6.24 -11.26
N THR A 499 -24.71 -6.22 -10.74
CA THR A 499 -25.86 -6.89 -11.37
C THR A 499 -26.05 -6.43 -12.82
N ALA A 500 -26.51 -7.33 -13.70
CA ALA A 500 -27.05 -6.91 -14.99
C ALA A 500 -28.38 -6.16 -14.78
N ASN A 501 -28.63 -5.14 -15.62
CA ASN A 501 -29.91 -4.46 -15.71
C ASN A 501 -30.86 -5.28 -16.59
N ASP A 502 -31.41 -6.34 -16.05
CA ASP A 502 -32.27 -7.29 -16.77
C ASP A 502 -33.31 -7.91 -15.82
N ALA A 503 -34.27 -8.65 -16.38
CA ALA A 503 -35.27 -9.41 -15.63
C ALA A 503 -35.03 -10.91 -15.78
N ALA A 504 -35.20 -11.65 -14.69
CA ALA A 504 -35.12 -13.11 -14.69
C ALA A 504 -36.31 -13.71 -13.94
N GLU A 505 -36.90 -14.73 -14.54
CA GLU A 505 -37.96 -15.55 -13.95
C GLU A 505 -37.58 -17.02 -14.11
N GLY A 506 -37.79 -17.80 -13.05
CA GLY A 506 -37.53 -19.23 -13.04
C GLY A 506 -37.64 -19.81 -11.63
N ASP A 507 -37.69 -21.14 -11.56
CA ASP A 507 -37.68 -21.84 -10.28
C ASP A 507 -36.41 -21.53 -9.49
N VAL A 508 -36.52 -21.45 -8.17
CA VAL A 508 -35.38 -21.23 -7.28
C VAL A 508 -34.73 -22.56 -6.93
N VAL A 509 -33.40 -22.66 -7.14
CA VAL A 509 -32.61 -23.84 -6.77
C VAL A 509 -31.48 -23.44 -5.83
N PHE A 510 -31.41 -24.10 -4.68
CA PHE A 510 -30.36 -23.87 -3.70
C PHE A 510 -29.07 -24.60 -4.07
N ALA A 511 -27.98 -23.86 -4.27
CA ALA A 511 -26.66 -24.38 -4.62
C ALA A 511 -25.65 -24.27 -3.46
N GLY A 512 -26.11 -24.31 -2.20
CA GLY A 512 -25.22 -24.21 -1.04
C GLY A 512 -24.43 -22.90 -1.05
N TYR A 513 -23.10 -22.95 -1.01
CA TYR A 513 -22.26 -21.76 -1.05
C TYR A 513 -21.93 -21.26 -2.47
N GLY A 514 -22.43 -21.91 -3.53
CA GLY A 514 -22.15 -21.51 -4.91
C GLY A 514 -20.67 -21.54 -5.29
N LEU A 515 -19.90 -22.50 -4.77
CA LEU A 515 -18.46 -22.62 -5.00
C LEU A 515 -18.15 -23.82 -5.90
N ARG A 516 -17.12 -23.70 -6.73
CA ARG A 516 -16.49 -24.82 -7.44
C ARG A 516 -14.99 -24.76 -7.21
N ILE A 517 -14.46 -25.80 -6.60
CA ILE A 517 -13.05 -25.94 -6.20
C ILE A 517 -12.54 -27.25 -6.78
N PRO A 518 -11.56 -27.19 -7.71
CA PRO A 518 -10.93 -28.38 -8.25
C PRO A 518 -10.15 -29.12 -7.15
N GLY A 519 -10.19 -30.45 -7.16
CA GLY A 519 -9.47 -31.26 -6.20
C GLY A 519 -9.75 -32.76 -6.39
N GLU A 520 -8.97 -33.60 -5.70
CA GLU A 520 -9.19 -35.05 -5.66
C GLU A 520 -10.60 -35.39 -5.11
N PRO A 521 -11.18 -36.55 -5.46
CA PRO A 521 -12.43 -37.02 -4.84
C PRO A 521 -12.37 -36.97 -3.31
N GLY A 522 -13.29 -36.24 -2.68
CA GLY A 522 -13.30 -36.00 -1.22
C GLY A 522 -12.54 -34.75 -0.76
N LYS A 523 -11.74 -34.11 -1.64
CA LYS A 523 -11.09 -32.80 -1.41
C LYS A 523 -11.62 -31.69 -2.32
N GLY A 524 -12.22 -32.01 -3.47
CA GLY A 524 -12.97 -31.03 -4.27
C GLY A 524 -14.24 -30.54 -3.57
N TYR A 525 -14.73 -29.36 -3.92
CA TYR A 525 -16.03 -28.85 -3.46
C TYR A 525 -16.75 -28.22 -4.64
N ASP A 526 -17.84 -28.82 -5.08
CA ASP A 526 -18.64 -28.28 -6.18
C ASP A 526 -20.12 -28.24 -5.79
N SER A 527 -20.58 -27.04 -5.50
CA SER A 527 -21.97 -26.68 -5.20
C SER A 527 -22.96 -27.04 -6.32
N TYR A 528 -22.48 -27.22 -7.54
CA TYR A 528 -23.29 -27.49 -8.73
C TYR A 528 -23.19 -28.95 -9.18
N ALA A 529 -22.37 -29.78 -8.52
CA ALA A 529 -22.22 -31.18 -8.89
C ALA A 529 -23.56 -31.93 -8.75
N GLY A 530 -24.09 -32.40 -9.89
CA GLY A 530 -25.38 -33.09 -9.97
C GLY A 530 -26.61 -32.18 -9.82
N LEU A 531 -26.41 -30.85 -9.77
CA LEU A 531 -27.49 -29.87 -9.62
C LEU A 531 -27.85 -29.25 -10.97
N ASP A 532 -29.09 -29.43 -11.41
CA ASP A 532 -29.59 -28.76 -12.62
C ASP A 532 -30.04 -27.34 -12.28
N VAL A 533 -29.21 -26.36 -12.66
CA VAL A 533 -29.48 -24.93 -12.50
C VAL A 533 -29.79 -24.21 -13.80
N LYS A 534 -29.87 -24.95 -14.92
CA LYS A 534 -30.11 -24.35 -16.23
C LYS A 534 -31.49 -23.72 -16.26
N ASP A 535 -31.56 -22.47 -16.75
CA ASP A 535 -32.79 -21.68 -16.87
C ASP A 535 -33.48 -21.34 -15.53
N LYS A 536 -32.79 -21.51 -14.40
CA LYS A 536 -33.31 -21.30 -13.03
C LYS A 536 -32.67 -20.10 -12.33
N ILE A 537 -33.27 -19.69 -11.21
CA ILE A 537 -32.69 -18.71 -10.29
C ILE A 537 -31.91 -19.48 -9.22
N VAL A 538 -30.62 -19.25 -9.11
CA VAL A 538 -29.78 -19.94 -8.12
C VAL A 538 -29.81 -19.17 -6.81
N LEU A 539 -30.04 -19.86 -5.69
CA LEU A 539 -29.89 -19.32 -4.34
C LEU A 539 -28.60 -19.84 -3.73
N VAL A 540 -27.75 -18.94 -3.22
CA VAL A 540 -26.49 -19.28 -2.56
C VAL A 540 -26.33 -18.59 -1.22
N LEU A 541 -25.59 -19.23 -0.33
CA LEU A 541 -25.09 -18.65 0.91
C LEU A 541 -23.93 -17.70 0.62
N ARG A 542 -23.91 -16.56 1.32
CA ARG A 542 -22.74 -15.69 1.44
C ARG A 542 -21.62 -16.43 2.17
N TYR A 543 -20.36 -16.04 1.92
CA TYR A 543 -19.17 -16.66 2.52
C TYR A 543 -18.91 -18.11 2.09
N THR A 544 -18.43 -18.96 2.99
CA THR A 544 -17.98 -20.34 2.77
C THR A 544 -18.54 -21.24 3.86
N PRO A 545 -18.58 -22.58 3.66
CA PRO A 545 -18.89 -23.52 4.72
C PRO A 545 -18.17 -23.20 6.03
N GLU A 546 -18.91 -23.20 7.13
CA GLU A 546 -18.38 -22.83 8.44
C GLU A 546 -17.89 -24.05 9.22
N ASP A 547 -18.52 -25.22 9.06
CA ASP A 547 -18.12 -26.47 9.73
C ASP A 547 -16.96 -27.17 9.01
N VAL A 548 -15.88 -26.43 8.75
CA VAL A 548 -14.66 -26.92 8.10
C VAL A 548 -13.43 -26.46 8.87
N SER A 549 -12.32 -27.19 8.73
CA SER A 549 -11.04 -26.80 9.35
C SER A 549 -10.63 -25.39 8.89
N MET A 550 -9.83 -24.70 9.71
CA MET A 550 -9.36 -23.35 9.40
C MET A 550 -8.61 -23.31 8.06
N GLU A 551 -7.78 -24.32 7.78
CA GLU A 551 -7.07 -24.51 6.51
C GLU A 551 -8.05 -24.63 5.33
N ARG A 552 -9.08 -25.48 5.48
CA ARG A 552 -10.09 -25.66 4.44
C ARG A 552 -10.91 -24.39 4.22
N ARG A 553 -11.19 -23.63 5.28
CA ARG A 553 -11.89 -22.34 5.19
C ARG A 553 -11.07 -21.31 4.41
N GLN A 554 -9.74 -21.26 4.61
CA GLN A 554 -8.85 -20.36 3.86
C GLN A 554 -8.84 -20.70 2.37
N GLU A 555 -8.79 -21.98 2.02
CA GLU A 555 -8.90 -22.44 0.63
C GLU A 555 -10.24 -22.01 0.01
N LEU A 556 -11.36 -22.25 0.71
CA LEU A 556 -12.70 -21.87 0.27
C LEU A 556 -12.83 -20.34 0.09
N ASN A 557 -12.17 -19.54 0.94
CA ASN A 557 -12.26 -18.08 0.93
C ASN A 557 -11.72 -17.44 -0.35
N ARG A 558 -10.74 -18.08 -1.02
CA ARG A 558 -10.24 -17.63 -2.34
C ARG A 558 -11.34 -17.62 -3.41
N TYR A 559 -12.38 -18.43 -3.23
CA TYR A 559 -13.52 -18.57 -4.14
C TYR A 559 -14.80 -17.93 -3.61
N ALA A 560 -14.79 -17.30 -2.43
CA ALA A 560 -15.99 -16.80 -1.76
C ALA A 560 -16.56 -15.49 -2.34
N GLY A 561 -15.83 -14.85 -3.26
CA GLY A 561 -16.22 -13.58 -3.85
C GLY A 561 -17.59 -13.65 -4.55
N LEU A 562 -18.46 -12.67 -4.28
CA LEU A 562 -19.83 -12.68 -4.83
C LEU A 562 -19.87 -12.65 -6.36
N ARG A 563 -18.90 -11.96 -7.00
CA ARG A 563 -18.78 -11.99 -8.46
C ARG A 563 -18.38 -13.37 -8.98
N TYR A 564 -17.46 -14.07 -8.31
CA TYR A 564 -17.10 -15.43 -8.69
C TYR A 564 -18.31 -16.35 -8.66
N LYS A 565 -19.14 -16.27 -7.60
CA LYS A 565 -20.39 -17.05 -7.50
C LYS A 565 -21.38 -16.73 -8.61
N ALA A 566 -21.53 -15.46 -8.97
CA ALA A 566 -22.38 -15.02 -10.08
C ALA A 566 -21.89 -15.54 -11.44
N LEU A 567 -20.59 -15.47 -11.70
CA LEU A 567 -19.98 -16.00 -12.92
C LEU A 567 -20.18 -17.52 -13.02
N LEU A 568 -19.95 -18.23 -11.91
CA LEU A 568 -20.12 -19.67 -11.86
C LEU A 568 -21.58 -20.08 -12.05
N ALA A 569 -22.55 -19.38 -11.45
CA ALA A 569 -23.97 -19.63 -11.68
C ALA A 569 -24.31 -19.45 -13.18
N ARG A 570 -23.81 -18.37 -13.80
CA ARG A 570 -23.99 -18.09 -15.23
C ARG A 570 -23.45 -19.20 -16.11
N GLU A 571 -22.22 -19.64 -15.85
CA GLU A 571 -21.53 -20.68 -16.63
C GLU A 571 -22.28 -22.02 -16.57
N ASN A 572 -22.97 -22.30 -15.46
CA ASN A 572 -23.83 -23.47 -15.32
C ASN A 572 -25.26 -23.25 -15.88
N GLY A 573 -25.54 -22.09 -16.49
CA GLY A 573 -26.78 -21.80 -17.21
C GLY A 573 -27.88 -21.13 -16.37
N ALA A 574 -27.57 -20.60 -15.19
CA ALA A 574 -28.54 -19.87 -14.38
C ALA A 574 -28.98 -18.56 -15.06
N LYS A 575 -30.24 -18.18 -14.84
CA LYS A 575 -30.82 -16.89 -15.29
C LYS A 575 -30.70 -15.78 -14.26
N GLY A 576 -30.55 -16.12 -12.99
CA GLY A 576 -30.45 -15.16 -11.89
C GLY A 576 -29.72 -15.76 -10.70
N LEU A 577 -29.21 -14.90 -9.82
CA LEU A 577 -28.58 -15.30 -8.57
C LEU A 577 -29.15 -14.51 -7.38
N LEU A 578 -29.60 -15.23 -6.37
CA LEU A 578 -29.96 -14.71 -5.06
C LEU A 578 -28.89 -15.10 -4.05
N VAL A 579 -28.45 -14.14 -3.24
CA VAL A 579 -27.45 -14.33 -2.19
C VAL A 579 -28.10 -14.07 -0.84
N VAL A 580 -28.03 -15.04 0.07
CA VAL A 580 -28.49 -14.89 1.45
C VAL A 580 -27.31 -15.01 2.41
N THR A 581 -27.24 -14.12 3.41
CA THR A 581 -26.27 -14.28 4.51
C THR A 581 -26.80 -15.34 5.47
N GLY A 582 -26.15 -16.51 5.50
CA GLY A 582 -26.64 -17.69 6.22
C GLY A 582 -26.77 -17.47 7.74
N PRO A 583 -27.59 -18.29 8.43
CA PRO A 583 -27.87 -18.13 9.86
C PRO A 583 -26.63 -18.31 10.75
N ASN A 584 -25.63 -19.04 10.28
CA ASN A 584 -24.39 -19.27 11.03
C ASN A 584 -23.33 -18.19 10.72
N SER A 585 -23.56 -17.35 9.70
CA SER A 585 -22.55 -16.42 9.19
C SER A 585 -22.46 -15.11 9.96
N PRO A 586 -21.30 -14.42 9.91
CA PRO A 586 -21.21 -13.05 10.38
C PRO A 586 -22.27 -12.18 9.67
N ASN A 587 -23.05 -11.44 10.45
CA ASN A 587 -24.18 -10.62 9.95
C ASN A 587 -25.34 -11.45 9.38
N ALA A 588 -25.64 -12.60 10.01
CA ALA A 588 -26.74 -13.48 9.65
C ALA A 588 -28.04 -12.70 9.33
N GLY A 589 -28.62 -12.98 8.16
CA GLY A 589 -29.84 -12.34 7.69
C GLY A 589 -29.70 -10.91 7.16
N GLU A 590 -28.53 -10.27 7.25
CA GLU A 590 -28.32 -8.93 6.69
C GLU A 590 -28.11 -8.93 5.16
N LEU A 591 -28.64 -7.89 4.52
CA LEU A 591 -28.41 -7.60 3.11
C LEU A 591 -26.99 -7.12 2.83
N VAL A 592 -26.40 -7.60 1.73
CA VAL A 592 -25.11 -7.07 1.24
C VAL A 592 -25.24 -5.56 0.97
N PRO A 593 -24.33 -4.71 1.47
CA PRO A 593 -24.32 -3.29 1.15
C PRO A 593 -24.16 -3.02 -0.35
N LEU A 594 -24.85 -2.01 -0.88
CA LEU A 594 -24.64 -1.58 -2.27
C LEU A 594 -23.31 -0.80 -2.34
N SER A 595 -22.34 -1.36 -3.04
CA SER A 595 -21.06 -0.72 -3.32
C SER A 595 -20.79 -0.69 -4.82
N PHE A 596 -20.10 0.37 -5.27
CA PHE A 596 -19.55 0.40 -6.62
C PHE A 596 -18.34 -0.52 -6.67
N ASP A 597 -18.36 -1.51 -7.56
CA ASP A 597 -17.14 -2.26 -7.86
C ASP A 597 -16.44 -1.62 -9.06
N GLN A 598 -15.13 -1.39 -8.96
CA GLN A 598 -14.36 -0.61 -9.94
C GLN A 598 -14.09 -1.37 -11.25
N SER A 599 -14.87 -2.41 -11.53
CA SER A 599 -14.71 -3.22 -12.74
C SER A 599 -15.62 -2.71 -13.86
N LEU A 600 -15.20 -2.92 -15.10
CA LEU A 600 -15.87 -2.33 -16.27
C LEU A 600 -17.10 -3.11 -16.78
N GLY A 601 -17.44 -4.29 -16.24
CA GLY A 601 -18.49 -5.17 -16.80
C GLY A 601 -19.46 -5.75 -15.76
N ASN A 602 -20.74 -5.92 -16.11
CA ASN A 602 -21.74 -6.53 -15.22
C ASN A 602 -21.61 -8.08 -15.14
N SER A 603 -22.37 -8.73 -14.23
CA SER A 603 -22.41 -10.19 -14.07
C SER A 603 -22.95 -10.95 -15.28
N GLY A 604 -23.65 -10.30 -16.21
CA GLY A 604 -24.37 -10.93 -17.31
C GLY A 604 -25.66 -11.64 -16.91
N LEU A 605 -26.12 -11.49 -15.66
CA LEU A 605 -27.42 -11.94 -15.15
C LEU A 605 -27.85 -11.09 -13.94
N PRO A 606 -29.15 -10.99 -13.63
CA PRO A 606 -29.64 -10.31 -12.42
C PRO A 606 -29.17 -10.96 -11.12
N VAL A 607 -28.53 -10.17 -10.24
CA VAL A 607 -27.99 -10.61 -8.95
C VAL A 607 -28.51 -9.72 -7.82
N ALA A 608 -29.11 -10.33 -6.80
CA ALA A 608 -29.57 -9.63 -5.61
C ALA A 608 -29.19 -10.35 -4.32
N SER A 609 -28.94 -9.58 -3.27
CA SER A 609 -28.95 -10.07 -1.89
C SER A 609 -30.39 -10.09 -1.38
N ILE A 610 -30.74 -11.11 -0.60
CA ILE A 610 -32.01 -11.21 0.11
C ILE A 610 -31.75 -11.44 1.60
N ASN A 611 -32.68 -11.02 2.46
CA ASN A 611 -32.61 -11.29 3.89
C ASN A 611 -33.06 -12.73 4.21
N LEU A 612 -32.95 -13.14 5.48
CA LEU A 612 -33.29 -14.51 5.88
C LEU A 612 -34.80 -14.81 5.80
N ASP A 613 -35.66 -13.81 6.00
CA ASP A 613 -37.12 -13.98 5.95
C ASP A 613 -37.62 -14.21 4.51
N VAL A 614 -36.94 -13.65 3.51
CA VAL A 614 -37.21 -13.91 2.09
C VAL A 614 -36.72 -15.31 1.68
N ALA A 615 -35.63 -15.78 2.29
CA ALA A 615 -35.03 -17.07 1.96
C ALA A 615 -35.78 -18.27 2.56
N ASN A 616 -36.50 -18.06 3.66
CA ASN A 616 -37.35 -19.05 4.34
C ASN A 616 -38.76 -19.09 3.75
#